data_AF-A0A1Q7PWB9-F1
#
_entry.id   AF-A0A1Q7PWB9-F1
#
_cell.length_a   1.000
_cell.length_b   1.000
_cell.length_c   1.000
_cell.angle_alpha   90.00
_cell.angle_beta   90.00
_cell.angle_gamma   90.00
#
_symmetry.space_group_name_H-M   'P 1'
#
loop_
_entity.id
_entity.type
_entity.pdbx_description
1 polymer ?
#
loop_
_entity_poly.entity_id
_entity_poly.type
_entity_poly.pdbx_seq_one_letter_code
_entity_poly.pdbx_strand_id
1 'polypeptide(L)'
;MLREPLLDKLELVIEDLNDHGINAEGMRIRSGFRTPAHNFAVRGEGSARDSRHQFGDAADVFIDQEGNGKMSDLNGDGRVNFADVKMILDAVERVEARYPELVGGTGLYAYSGRSGPFAHIDVRGTRARWVRGVYKGRSRRVARSRRASTKSSSSAKTAVAKTASANRGRASETPD
;
A
#
# COMPACT_ATOMS: atom_id res chain seq x y z
N MET A 1 30.80 -1.58 7.10
CA MET A 1 30.74 -1.90 5.66
C MET A 1 29.34 -1.58 5.16
N LEU A 2 29.23 -1.17 3.91
CA LEU A 2 27.98 -0.93 3.19
C LEU A 2 27.80 -2.07 2.17
N ARG A 3 26.57 -2.56 1.98
CA ARG A 3 26.28 -3.54 0.93
C ARG A 3 25.79 -2.81 -0.32
N GLU A 4 26.47 -3.01 -1.44
CA GLU A 4 26.13 -2.41 -2.74
C GLU A 4 24.66 -2.60 -3.15
N PRO A 5 24.02 -3.77 -2.96
CA PRO A 5 22.60 -3.95 -3.32
C PRO A 5 21.64 -2.98 -2.61
N LEU A 6 22.01 -2.42 -1.46
CA LEU A 6 21.22 -1.38 -0.81
C LEU A 6 21.23 -0.09 -1.65
N LEU A 7 22.39 0.30 -2.19
CA LEU A 7 22.51 1.48 -3.03
C LEU A 7 21.69 1.30 -4.31
N ASP A 8 21.85 0.16 -4.99
CA ASP A 8 21.10 -0.16 -6.21
C ASP A 8 19.59 -0.05 -5.95
N LYS A 9 19.11 -0.63 -4.84
CA LYS A 9 17.69 -0.56 -4.48
C LYS A 9 17.22 0.86 -4.21
N LEU A 10 18.02 1.69 -3.55
CA LEU A 10 17.65 3.08 -3.26
C LEU A 10 17.59 3.90 -4.55
N GLU A 11 18.52 3.72 -5.47
CA GLU A 11 18.52 4.37 -6.79
C GLU A 11 17.28 3.97 -7.60
N LEU A 12 16.96 2.67 -7.65
CA LEU A 12 15.77 2.16 -8.32
C LEU A 12 14.47 2.65 -7.68
N VAL A 13 14.43 2.85 -6.37
CA VAL A 13 13.27 3.44 -5.68
C VAL A 13 13.12 4.91 -6.04
N ILE A 14 14.21 5.66 -6.15
CA ILE A 14 14.18 7.06 -6.60
C ILE A 14 13.66 7.14 -8.04
N GLU A 15 14.19 6.30 -8.94
CA GLU A 15 13.75 6.21 -10.33
C GLU A 15 12.26 5.87 -10.42
N ASP A 16 11.82 4.81 -9.73
CA ASP A 16 10.40 4.41 -9.75
C ASP A 16 9.48 5.49 -9.19
N LEU A 17 9.86 6.21 -8.14
CA LEU A 17 9.07 7.33 -7.62
C LEU A 17 8.94 8.45 -8.66
N ASN A 18 10.04 8.83 -9.31
CA ASN A 18 10.05 9.86 -10.34
C ASN A 18 9.19 9.46 -11.55
N ASP A 19 9.28 8.20 -12.00
CA ASP A 19 8.46 7.65 -13.08
C ASP A 19 6.95 7.69 -12.78
N HIS A 20 6.59 7.69 -11.49
CA HIS A 20 5.20 7.79 -11.02
C HIS A 20 4.81 9.21 -10.59
N GLY A 21 5.59 10.23 -10.99
CA GLY A 21 5.26 11.64 -10.79
C GLY A 21 5.55 12.17 -9.39
N ILE A 22 6.34 11.45 -8.59
CA ILE A 22 6.73 11.86 -7.23
C ILE A 22 8.19 12.29 -7.28
N ASN A 23 8.45 13.60 -7.17
CA ASN A 23 9.81 14.11 -7.16
C ASN A 23 10.58 13.58 -5.94
N ALA A 24 11.53 12.67 -6.19
CA ALA A 24 12.36 12.00 -5.20
C ALA A 24 13.82 12.50 -5.20
N GLU A 25 14.17 13.55 -5.95
CA GLU A 25 15.53 14.15 -5.96
C GLU A 25 15.99 14.56 -4.55
N GLY A 26 15.03 14.94 -3.69
CA GLY A 26 15.25 15.27 -2.29
C GLY A 26 15.41 14.08 -1.33
N MET A 27 15.64 12.84 -1.79
CA MET A 27 15.81 11.71 -0.88
C MET A 27 17.01 11.92 0.07
N ARG A 28 16.75 11.82 1.37
CA ARG A 28 17.73 11.97 2.45
C ARG A 28 17.91 10.66 3.21
N ILE A 29 19.17 10.32 3.50
CA ILE A 29 19.48 9.25 4.45
C ILE A 29 19.40 9.81 5.87
N ARG A 30 18.37 9.40 6.61
CA ARG A 30 18.23 9.68 8.05
C ARG A 30 19.21 8.85 8.87
N SER A 31 19.41 7.59 8.48
CA SER A 31 20.34 6.69 9.16
C SER A 31 20.80 5.59 8.22
N GLY A 32 22.12 5.38 8.13
CA GLY A 32 22.73 4.30 7.35
C GLY A 32 23.35 3.24 8.25
N PHE A 33 24.57 2.81 7.94
CA PHE A 33 25.31 1.85 8.76
C PHE A 33 25.45 2.34 10.22
N ARG A 34 25.27 1.42 11.18
CA ARG A 34 25.48 1.67 12.62
C ARG A 34 26.50 0.70 13.17
N THR A 35 27.52 1.20 13.88
CA THR A 35 28.37 0.33 14.70
C THR A 35 27.55 -0.28 15.84
N PRO A 36 27.97 -1.40 16.44
CA PRO A 36 27.29 -1.94 17.61
C PRO A 36 27.14 -0.94 18.76
N ALA A 37 28.19 -0.15 19.03
CA ALA A 37 28.16 0.91 20.03
C ALA A 37 27.12 2.00 19.68
N HIS A 38 27.07 2.44 18.42
CA HIS A 38 26.07 3.42 17.98
C HIS A 38 24.64 2.84 18.05
N ASN A 39 24.42 1.59 17.60
CA ASN A 39 23.11 0.94 17.68
C ASN A 39 22.64 0.80 19.14
N PHE A 40 23.56 0.55 20.07
CA PHE A 40 23.27 0.55 21.51
C PHE A 40 22.90 1.95 22.03
N ALA A 41 23.61 3.00 21.59
CA ALA A 41 23.33 4.37 22.00
C ALA A 41 21.99 4.91 21.48
N VAL A 42 21.53 4.42 20.32
CA VAL A 42 20.24 4.80 19.70
C VAL A 42 19.04 4.09 20.35
N ARG A 43 19.22 3.38 21.48
CA ARG A 43 18.15 2.63 22.18
C ARG A 43 16.87 3.49 22.36
N GLY A 44 15.81 3.08 21.65
CA GLY A 44 14.58 3.85 21.38
C GLY A 44 13.79 3.33 20.16
N GLU A 45 13.04 4.19 19.48
CA GLU A 45 12.18 3.83 18.33
C GLU A 45 12.98 3.21 17.18
N GLY A 46 12.80 1.90 16.93
CA GLY A 46 13.39 1.19 15.78
C GLY A 46 14.75 0.53 16.05
N SER A 47 15.33 0.67 17.25
CA SER A 47 16.61 0.02 17.62
C SER A 47 16.39 -1.39 18.15
N ALA A 48 16.16 -2.34 17.23
CA ALA A 48 16.33 -3.76 17.54
C ALA A 48 17.80 -4.03 17.91
N ARG A 49 18.04 -4.96 18.85
CA ARG A 49 19.40 -5.39 19.22
C ARG A 49 20.18 -5.85 17.97
N ASP A 50 19.51 -6.56 17.08
CA ASP A 50 20.06 -7.05 15.81
C ASP A 50 19.52 -6.24 14.61
N SER A 51 19.68 -4.91 14.69
CA SER A 51 19.26 -4.02 13.60
C SER A 51 20.01 -4.31 12.31
N ARG A 52 19.29 -4.32 11.18
CA ARG A 52 19.87 -4.45 9.82
C ARG A 52 20.90 -3.38 9.50
N HIS A 53 20.78 -2.19 10.12
CA HIS A 53 21.79 -1.13 10.01
C HIS A 53 23.21 -1.58 10.43
N GLN A 54 23.34 -2.56 11.32
CA GLN A 54 24.65 -3.09 11.74
C GLN A 54 25.31 -3.99 10.67
N PHE A 55 24.53 -4.51 9.73
CA PHE A 55 25.01 -5.37 8.65
C PHE A 55 25.30 -4.58 7.37
N GLY A 56 25.10 -3.25 7.39
CA GLY A 56 25.38 -2.38 6.25
C GLY A 56 24.36 -2.47 5.12
N ASP A 57 23.22 -3.12 5.37
CA ASP A 57 22.25 -3.48 4.35
C ASP A 57 20.90 -2.79 4.54
N ALA A 58 20.85 -1.76 5.41
CA ALA A 58 19.67 -0.97 5.67
C ALA A 58 19.95 0.54 5.69
N ALA A 59 18.94 1.29 5.28
CA ALA A 59 18.86 2.73 5.41
C ALA A 59 17.46 3.18 5.88
N ASP A 60 17.44 4.20 6.72
CA ASP A 60 16.25 4.98 7.03
C ASP A 60 16.26 6.19 6.09
N VAL A 61 15.18 6.39 5.33
CA VAL A 61 15.07 7.42 4.29
C VAL A 61 13.78 8.23 4.39
N PHE A 62 13.84 9.47 3.95
CA PHE A 62 12.69 10.36 3.75
C PHE A 62 12.96 11.27 2.55
N ILE A 63 11.94 11.90 2.00
CA ILE A 63 12.08 12.79 0.83
C ILE A 63 11.80 14.22 1.28
N ASP A 64 12.78 15.11 1.04
CA ASP A 64 12.80 16.52 1.45
C ASP A 64 12.87 17.39 0.20
N GLN A 65 11.71 17.63 -0.41
CA GLN A 65 11.56 18.42 -1.64
C GLN A 65 11.85 19.91 -1.40
N GLU A 66 11.61 20.41 -0.19
CA GLU A 66 11.85 21.83 0.16
C GLU A 66 13.26 22.10 0.72
N GLY A 67 14.06 21.07 0.97
CA GLY A 67 15.41 21.21 1.54
C GLY A 67 15.43 21.68 2.99
N ASN A 68 14.33 21.52 3.74
CA ASN A 68 14.19 22.00 5.11
C ASN A 68 14.55 20.94 6.16
N GLY A 69 14.99 19.76 5.72
CA GLY A 69 15.36 18.62 6.55
C GLY A 69 14.16 17.85 7.10
N LYS A 70 12.98 17.98 6.49
CA LYS A 70 11.75 17.25 6.87
C LYS A 70 11.16 16.52 5.67
N MET A 71 10.37 15.50 5.96
CA MET A 71 9.56 14.81 4.97
C MET A 71 8.55 15.78 4.34
N SER A 72 8.43 15.73 3.02
CA SER A 72 7.44 16.48 2.24
C SER A 72 6.11 15.73 2.11
N ASP A 73 5.07 16.46 1.72
CA ASP A 73 3.73 15.95 1.37
C ASP A 73 3.78 15.38 -0.06
N LEU A 74 4.08 14.09 -0.17
CA LEU A 74 4.35 13.42 -1.45
C LEU A 74 3.08 13.12 -2.22
N ASN A 75 1.95 12.93 -1.52
CA ASN A 75 0.67 12.66 -2.16
C ASN A 75 -0.14 13.94 -2.46
N GLY A 76 0.33 15.11 -1.98
CA GLY A 76 -0.28 16.41 -2.23
C GLY A 76 -1.61 16.63 -1.52
N ASP A 77 -1.86 15.93 -0.40
CA ASP A 77 -3.13 16.03 0.35
C ASP A 77 -3.15 17.16 1.40
N GLY A 78 -2.06 17.91 1.49
CA GLY A 78 -1.81 18.99 2.44
C GLY A 78 -1.31 18.51 3.80
N ARG A 79 -0.93 17.23 3.96
CA ARG A 79 -0.55 16.65 5.26
C ARG A 79 0.62 15.69 5.16
N VAL A 80 1.71 16.03 5.83
CA VAL A 80 2.84 15.10 6.03
C VAL A 80 2.49 14.01 7.05
N ASN A 81 2.26 12.78 6.59
CA ASN A 81 1.83 11.63 7.38
C ASN A 81 2.25 10.27 6.76
N PHE A 82 1.65 9.17 7.22
CA PHE A 82 1.93 7.82 6.72
C PHE A 82 1.56 7.60 5.25
N ALA A 83 0.61 8.35 4.73
CA ALA A 83 0.23 8.28 3.33
C ALA A 83 1.42 8.62 2.42
N ASP A 84 2.27 9.55 2.83
CA ASP A 84 3.49 9.92 2.10
C ASP A 84 4.53 8.81 2.13
N VAL A 85 4.79 8.24 3.31
CA VAL A 85 5.74 7.12 3.44
C VAL A 85 5.25 5.88 2.70
N LYS A 86 3.92 5.70 2.60
CA LYS A 86 3.33 4.62 1.82
C LYS A 86 3.69 4.73 0.34
N MET A 87 3.87 5.94 -0.20
CA MET A 87 4.34 6.10 -1.59
C MET A 87 5.74 5.49 -1.79
N ILE A 88 6.63 5.65 -0.81
CA ILE A 88 7.96 5.00 -0.81
C ILE A 88 7.82 3.47 -0.75
N LEU A 89 6.93 2.94 0.10
CA LEU A 89 6.66 1.50 0.16
C LEU A 89 6.12 0.97 -1.17
N ASP A 90 5.17 1.67 -1.78
CA ASP A 90 4.58 1.25 -3.05
C ASP A 90 5.65 1.20 -4.16
N ALA A 91 6.62 2.13 -4.15
CA ALA A 91 7.80 2.07 -5.02
C ALA A 91 8.72 0.88 -4.70
N VAL A 92 9.02 0.62 -3.42
CA VAL A 92 9.80 -0.56 -3.01
C VAL A 92 9.14 -1.86 -3.47
N GLU A 93 7.81 -1.99 -3.36
CA GLU A 93 7.11 -3.20 -3.84
C GLU A 93 7.27 -3.38 -5.36
N ARG A 94 7.22 -2.30 -6.14
CA ARG A 94 7.42 -2.36 -7.61
C ARG A 94 8.86 -2.72 -7.96
N VAL A 95 9.84 -2.12 -7.27
CA VAL A 95 11.26 -2.44 -7.43
C VAL A 95 11.52 -3.90 -7.08
N GLU A 96 11.06 -4.39 -5.93
CA GLU A 96 11.25 -5.79 -5.53
C GLU A 96 10.52 -6.78 -6.45
N ALA A 97 9.40 -6.39 -7.07
CA ALA A 97 8.74 -7.23 -8.07
C ALA A 97 9.55 -7.34 -9.37
N ARG A 98 10.30 -6.31 -9.75
CA ARG A 98 11.17 -6.30 -10.93
C ARG A 98 12.56 -6.90 -10.66
N TYR A 99 13.06 -6.74 -9.44
CA TYR A 99 14.39 -7.15 -8.99
C TYR A 99 14.29 -7.99 -7.70
N PRO A 100 13.85 -9.26 -7.78
CA PRO A 100 13.62 -10.10 -6.61
C PRO A 100 14.87 -10.32 -5.74
N GLU A 101 16.07 -10.22 -6.30
CA GLU A 101 17.34 -10.29 -5.60
C GLU A 101 17.57 -9.14 -4.60
N LEU A 102 16.85 -8.03 -4.76
CA LEU A 102 16.91 -6.87 -3.87
C LEU A 102 15.86 -6.94 -2.74
N VAL A 103 15.14 -8.06 -2.61
CA VAL A 103 14.07 -8.22 -1.61
C VAL A 103 14.58 -8.02 -0.19
N GLY A 104 13.81 -7.31 0.63
CA GLY A 104 14.13 -7.15 2.04
C GLY A 104 13.00 -6.58 2.88
N GLY A 105 13.37 -5.96 3.98
CA GLY A 105 12.46 -5.32 4.92
C GLY A 105 12.11 -3.90 4.52
N THR A 106 10.85 -3.51 4.75
CA THR A 106 10.40 -2.12 4.65
C THR A 106 9.52 -1.77 5.84
N GLY A 107 9.93 -0.76 6.60
CA GLY A 107 9.22 -0.31 7.80
C GLY A 107 8.73 1.11 7.66
N LEU A 108 7.46 1.37 7.96
CA LEU A 108 6.90 2.72 7.93
C LEU A 108 6.89 3.33 9.34
N TYR A 109 7.37 4.56 9.48
CA TYR A 109 7.42 5.25 10.77
C TYR A 109 6.67 6.57 10.72
N ALA A 110 5.71 6.76 11.63
CA ALA A 110 4.78 7.91 11.63
C ALA A 110 5.47 9.24 11.88
N TYR A 111 6.42 9.23 12.80
CA TYR A 111 7.04 10.42 13.36
C TYR A 111 8.21 9.96 14.21
N SER A 112 9.43 10.40 13.89
CA SER A 112 10.53 10.31 14.85
C SER A 112 11.49 11.49 14.72
N GLY A 113 11.43 12.38 15.70
CA GLY A 113 12.33 13.54 15.77
C GLY A 113 12.12 14.57 14.67
N ARG A 114 13.22 15.21 14.28
CA ARG A 114 13.20 16.48 13.53
C ARG A 114 12.79 16.34 12.06
N SER A 115 13.02 15.18 11.44
CA SER A 115 12.71 14.92 10.03
C SER A 115 11.25 14.54 9.76
N GLY A 116 10.48 14.18 10.80
CA GLY A 116 9.12 13.67 10.64
C GLY A 116 9.06 12.19 10.23
N PRO A 117 8.04 11.77 9.46
CA PRO A 117 7.88 10.39 9.02
C PRO A 117 9.03 9.92 8.10
N PHE A 118 9.33 8.62 8.11
CA PHE A 118 10.40 8.04 7.30
C PHE A 118 10.16 6.55 7.04
N ALA A 119 10.83 6.01 6.02
CA ALA A 119 10.84 4.60 5.67
C ALA A 119 12.17 3.95 6.06
N HIS A 120 12.12 2.80 6.72
CA HIS A 120 13.23 1.86 6.75
C HIS A 120 13.21 1.05 5.47
N ILE A 121 14.34 0.86 4.80
CA ILE A 121 14.53 -0.02 3.65
C ILE A 121 15.78 -0.88 3.88
N ASP A 122 15.69 -2.19 3.64
CA ASP A 122 16.84 -3.08 3.62
C ASP A 122 16.78 -4.13 2.51
N VAL A 123 17.88 -4.86 2.35
CA VAL A 123 18.10 -5.93 1.36
C VAL A 123 18.47 -7.25 2.06
N ARG A 124 17.75 -7.59 3.14
CA ARG A 124 18.03 -8.79 3.96
C ARG A 124 17.77 -10.13 3.26
N GLY A 125 17.30 -10.13 2.02
CA GLY A 125 16.97 -11.32 1.23
C GLY A 125 15.63 -11.98 1.59
N THR A 126 14.87 -11.41 2.52
CA THR A 126 13.53 -11.88 2.89
C THR A 126 12.59 -10.71 3.10
N ARG A 127 11.38 -10.84 2.56
CA ARG A 127 10.35 -9.79 2.65
C ARG A 127 9.86 -9.63 4.08
N ALA A 128 9.90 -8.41 4.61
CA ALA A 128 9.29 -8.06 5.89
C ALA A 128 8.64 -6.67 5.80
N ARG A 129 7.42 -6.51 6.35
CA ARG A 129 6.70 -5.24 6.37
C ARG A 129 6.16 -4.94 7.75
N TRP A 130 6.37 -3.72 8.23
CA TRP A 130 5.86 -3.30 9.53
C TRP A 130 5.57 -1.81 9.55
N VAL A 131 4.78 -1.41 10.54
CA VAL A 131 4.43 -0.01 10.80
C VAL A 131 4.72 0.30 12.26
N ARG A 132 5.34 1.45 12.54
CA ARG A 132 5.61 1.94 13.89
C ARG A 132 5.09 3.36 14.06
N GLY A 133 4.38 3.58 15.16
CA GLY A 133 3.74 4.86 15.49
C GLY A 133 2.22 4.84 15.23
N VAL A 134 1.51 5.79 15.84
CA VAL A 134 0.05 5.87 15.75
C VAL A 134 -0.35 6.50 14.42
N TYR A 135 -0.98 5.70 13.55
CA TYR A 135 -1.69 6.22 12.38
C TYR A 135 -2.87 7.09 12.86
N LYS A 136 -2.70 8.41 12.92
CA LYS A 136 -3.79 9.36 13.20
C LYS A 136 -4.66 9.65 11.97
N GLY A 137 -4.77 8.72 11.02
CA GLY A 137 -5.80 8.79 10.00
C GLY A 137 -7.11 8.28 10.60
N ARG A 138 -8.13 9.14 10.67
CA ARG A 138 -9.50 8.73 11.03
C ARG A 138 -9.85 7.50 10.23
N SER A 139 -10.11 6.38 10.90
CA SER A 139 -10.83 5.27 10.28
C SER A 139 -12.17 5.82 9.80
N ARG A 140 -12.30 6.13 8.52
CA ARG A 140 -13.61 6.27 7.90
C ARG A 140 -14.18 4.86 7.96
N ARG A 141 -15.05 4.61 8.96
CA ARG A 141 -16.00 3.49 8.89
C ARG A 141 -16.64 3.58 7.52
N VAL A 142 -16.34 2.63 6.65
CA VAL A 142 -17.17 2.38 5.48
C VAL A 142 -18.53 2.02 6.06
N ALA A 143 -19.46 2.98 6.03
CA ALA A 143 -20.85 2.71 6.36
C ALA A 143 -21.31 1.66 5.35
N ARG A 144 -21.43 0.40 5.80
CA ARG A 144 -22.16 -0.62 5.06
C ARG A 144 -23.57 -0.07 4.88
N SER A 145 -23.86 0.46 3.70
CA SER A 145 -25.24 0.66 3.26
C SER A 145 -25.88 -0.72 3.22
N ARG A 146 -26.63 -1.06 4.26
CA ARG A 146 -27.55 -2.18 4.24
C ARG A 146 -28.62 -1.81 3.22
N ARG A 147 -28.50 -2.35 2.01
CA ARG A 147 -29.58 -2.33 1.02
C ARG A 147 -30.78 -3.00 1.69
N ALA A 148 -31.82 -2.22 1.97
CA ALA A 148 -33.06 -2.73 2.54
C ALA A 148 -33.68 -3.72 1.54
N SER A 149 -33.76 -5.00 1.91
CA SER A 149 -34.60 -5.95 1.18
C SER A 149 -36.05 -5.61 1.46
N THR A 150 -36.73 -5.10 0.45
CA THR A 150 -38.19 -5.00 0.45
C THR A 150 -38.77 -6.41 0.52
N LYS A 151 -39.45 -6.74 1.63
CA LYS A 151 -40.31 -7.92 1.72
C LYS A 151 -41.47 -7.74 0.74
N SER A 152 -41.46 -8.51 -0.34
CA SER A 152 -42.65 -8.77 -1.15
C SER A 152 -43.53 -9.77 -0.39
N SER A 153 -44.71 -9.32 0.03
CA SER A 153 -45.77 -10.14 0.60
C SER A 153 -46.49 -10.89 -0.52
N SER A 154 -46.30 -12.21 -0.60
CA SER A 154 -47.12 -13.06 -1.46
C SER A 154 -48.50 -13.28 -0.83
N SER A 155 -49.50 -12.50 -1.25
CA SER A 155 -50.91 -12.86 -1.07
C SER A 155 -51.36 -13.69 -2.26
N ALA A 156 -51.43 -15.01 -2.08
CA ALA A 156 -52.10 -15.90 -3.01
C ALA A 156 -53.62 -15.69 -2.92
N LYS A 157 -54.25 -15.30 -4.03
CA LYS A 157 -55.68 -15.49 -4.25
C LYS A 157 -55.92 -16.10 -5.63
N THR A 158 -56.54 -17.26 -5.58
CA THR A 158 -57.07 -18.12 -6.63
C THR A 158 -57.93 -17.37 -7.65
N ALA A 159 -57.74 -17.65 -8.94
CA ALA A 159 -58.80 -17.51 -9.94
C ALA A 159 -58.65 -18.56 -11.05
N VAL A 160 -59.67 -19.40 -11.14
CA VAL A 160 -59.94 -20.43 -12.15
C VAL A 160 -60.39 -19.76 -13.45
N ALA A 161 -59.91 -20.21 -14.61
CA ALA A 161 -60.53 -19.88 -15.89
C ALA A 161 -60.54 -21.10 -16.84
N LYS A 162 -61.76 -21.36 -17.34
CA LYS A 162 -62.21 -22.46 -18.18
C LYS A 162 -61.59 -22.45 -19.57
N THR A 163 -61.28 -23.64 -20.09
CA THR A 163 -61.02 -23.90 -21.51
C THR A 163 -62.27 -24.52 -22.13
N ALA A 164 -62.83 -23.89 -23.16
CA ALA A 164 -63.69 -24.55 -24.14
C ALA A 164 -63.65 -23.73 -25.43
N SER A 165 -62.88 -24.23 -26.39
CA SER A 165 -62.84 -23.73 -27.77
C SER A 165 -63.80 -24.55 -28.60
N ALA A 166 -64.68 -23.86 -29.33
CA ALA A 166 -65.41 -24.39 -30.46
C ALA A 166 -65.49 -23.26 -31.50
N ASN A 167 -64.95 -23.45 -32.70
CA ASN A 167 -65.76 -23.80 -33.87
C ASN A 167 -64.88 -24.06 -35.10
N ARG A 168 -65.50 -24.79 -36.04
CA ARG A 168 -64.98 -25.56 -37.17
C ARG A 168 -64.73 -24.74 -38.46
N GLY A 169 -63.98 -25.36 -39.37
CA GLY A 169 -64.15 -25.23 -40.83
C GLY A 169 -62.81 -25.10 -41.59
N ARG A 170 -62.56 -25.67 -42.78
CA ARG A 170 -63.02 -26.84 -43.56
C ARG A 170 -62.12 -26.86 -44.82
N ALA A 171 -61.76 -28.07 -45.26
CA ALA A 171 -61.41 -28.54 -46.63
C ALA A 171 -60.12 -28.09 -47.37
N SER A 172 -59.29 -29.09 -47.72
CA SER A 172 -58.95 -29.60 -49.09
C SER A 172 -57.74 -30.56 -48.93
N GLU A 173 -57.83 -31.89 -49.11
CA GLU A 173 -57.80 -32.69 -50.37
C GLU A 173 -56.71 -32.17 -51.36
N THR A 174 -55.70 -32.93 -51.83
CA THR A 174 -55.58 -34.35 -52.26
C THR A 174 -54.07 -34.69 -52.57
N PRO A 175 -53.67 -35.90 -53.03
CA PRO A 175 -52.48 -36.63 -52.56
C PRO A 175 -51.34 -36.82 -53.60
N ASP A 176 -50.24 -37.44 -53.15
CA ASP A 176 -49.59 -38.64 -53.73
C ASP A 176 -48.80 -39.37 -52.62
#